data_AF-X1RXT8-F1
#
_entry.id   AF-X1RXT8-F1
#
_cell.length_a   1.000
_cell.length_b   1.000
_cell.length_c   1.000
_cell.angle_alpha   90.00
_cell.angle_beta   90.00
_cell.angle_gamma   90.00
#
_symmetry.space_group_name_H-M   'P 1'
#
loop_
_entity.id
_entity.type
_entity.pdbx_description
1 polymer ?
#
loop_
_entity_poly.entity_id
_entity_poly.type
_entity_poly.pdbx_seq_one_letter_code
_entity_poly.pdbx_strand_id
1 'polypeptide(L)'
;MPRQVTVVMAYPGLWSRIDEDGEMTGSGTLEDPYIIYDVDDLQAMEGHLDAYYELANDIDASETSGWNEGAGFLPIGQAAAFTGQLDGKSYVVTDLSINRSGEQVGLFNVIGTWRG
;
A
#
# COMPACT_ATOMS: atom_id res chain seq x y z
N MET A 1 26.51 -13.58 2.93
CA MET A 1 26.92 -12.24 2.47
C MET A 1 25.75 -11.32 2.84
N PRO A 2 25.84 -10.41 3.83
CA PRO A 2 24.70 -9.53 4.09
C PRO A 2 24.64 -8.50 2.95
N ARG A 3 23.49 -8.44 2.26
CA ARG A 3 23.21 -7.37 1.30
C ARG A 3 22.97 -6.11 2.13
N GLN A 4 23.62 -5.02 1.74
CA GLN A 4 23.34 -3.70 2.29
C GLN A 4 21.88 -3.38 1.97
N VAL A 5 21.05 -3.23 3.00
CA VAL A 5 19.71 -2.64 2.85
C VAL A 5 19.95 -1.14 2.78
N THR A 6 19.68 -0.55 1.61
CA THR A 6 19.67 0.89 1.43
C THR A 6 18.48 1.43 2.22
N VAL A 7 18.68 1.65 3.50
CA VAL A 7 17.76 2.39 4.36
C VAL A 7 18.17 3.86 4.25
N VAL A 8 17.16 4.72 4.12
CA VAL A 8 17.17 6.17 4.35
C VAL A 8 17.58 7.06 3.16
N MET A 9 16.57 7.56 2.44
CA MET A 9 16.46 9.00 2.12
C MET A 9 14.99 9.42 1.96
N ALA A 10 14.15 9.26 2.97
CA ALA A 10 13.02 10.18 3.21
C ALA A 10 12.42 9.90 4.60
N TYR A 11 12.13 10.98 5.33
CA TYR A 11 11.26 11.05 6.52
C TYR A 11 11.81 10.61 7.90
N PRO A 12 11.91 11.56 8.86
CA PRO A 12 12.18 11.24 10.27
C PRO A 12 10.97 10.53 10.90
N GLY A 13 11.17 9.30 11.39
CA GLY A 13 10.15 8.46 12.03
C GLY A 13 10.08 7.02 11.51
N LEU A 14 10.86 6.68 10.48
CA LEU A 14 10.86 5.38 9.81
C LEU A 14 11.43 4.22 10.67
N TRP A 15 12.12 4.53 11.77
CA TRP A 15 12.88 3.52 12.54
C TRP A 15 12.01 2.74 13.54
N SER A 16 10.71 3.04 13.59
CA SER A 16 9.73 2.32 14.42
C SER A 16 8.57 1.71 13.63
N ARG A 17 8.55 1.84 12.29
CA ARG A 17 7.39 1.52 11.44
C ARG A 17 7.65 0.40 10.43
N ILE A 18 8.92 0.09 10.24
CA ILE A 18 9.40 -1.00 9.40
C ILE A 18 9.99 -2.03 10.37
N ASP A 19 9.67 -3.31 10.19
CA ASP A 19 10.45 -4.36 10.86
C ASP A 19 11.91 -4.34 10.36
N GLU A 20 12.78 -5.15 10.94
CA GLU A 20 14.21 -5.12 10.57
C GLU A 20 14.46 -5.45 9.08
N ASP A 21 13.43 -5.93 8.37
CA ASP A 21 13.52 -6.47 7.02
C ASP A 21 12.92 -5.56 5.93
N GLY A 22 12.14 -4.53 6.27
CA GLY A 22 11.50 -3.69 5.25
C GLY A 22 9.97 -3.81 5.17
N GLU A 23 9.33 -4.54 6.07
CA GLU A 23 7.91 -4.87 5.98
C GLU A 23 7.03 -3.88 6.74
N MET A 24 5.77 -3.82 6.29
CA MET A 24 4.70 -3.03 6.90
C MET A 24 4.47 -3.48 8.34
N THR A 25 4.03 -2.58 9.22
CA THR A 25 3.71 -2.94 10.61
C THR A 25 2.54 -3.92 10.66
N GLY A 26 2.74 -5.09 11.27
CA GLY A 26 1.75 -6.18 11.37
C GLY A 26 2.20 -7.42 10.61
N SER A 27 1.43 -8.52 10.64
CA SER A 27 1.77 -9.76 9.92
C SER A 27 0.81 -10.08 8.77
N GLY A 28 -0.12 -9.17 8.44
CA GLY A 28 -1.10 -9.35 7.37
C GLY A 28 -2.18 -10.38 7.64
N THR A 29 -2.39 -10.79 8.90
CA THR A 29 -3.43 -11.75 9.29
C THR A 29 -4.67 -11.07 9.85
N LEU A 30 -5.78 -11.80 10.01
CA LEU A 30 -7.01 -11.24 10.60
C LEU A 30 -6.80 -10.72 12.03
N GLU A 31 -5.96 -11.39 12.82
CA GLU A 31 -5.68 -11.00 14.22
C GLU A 31 -4.56 -9.95 14.34
N ASP A 32 -3.73 -9.83 13.30
CA ASP A 32 -2.61 -8.88 13.21
C ASP A 32 -2.49 -8.35 11.78
N PRO A 33 -3.39 -7.44 11.36
CA PRO A 33 -3.40 -6.88 10.01
C PRO A 33 -2.23 -5.95 9.78
N TYR A 34 -1.83 -5.78 8.53
CA TYR A 34 -0.90 -4.72 8.16
C TYR A 34 -1.55 -3.35 8.37
N ILE A 35 -0.83 -2.45 9.03
CA ILE A 35 -1.32 -1.11 9.37
C ILE A 35 -0.81 -0.12 8.32
N ILE A 36 -1.75 0.58 7.67
CA ILE A 36 -1.48 1.59 6.65
C ILE A 36 -1.47 2.99 7.29
N TYR A 37 -0.32 3.67 7.27
CA TYR A 37 -0.18 5.04 7.79
C TYR A 37 -0.13 6.10 6.68
N ASP A 38 0.40 5.75 5.52
CA ASP A 38 0.61 6.68 4.42
C ASP A 38 0.45 6.03 3.04
N VAL A 39 0.75 6.80 1.99
CA VAL A 39 0.56 6.36 0.61
C VAL A 39 1.63 5.38 0.13
N ASP A 40 2.80 5.36 0.76
CA ASP A 40 3.83 4.36 0.49
C ASP A 40 3.39 2.98 1.01
N ASP A 41 2.81 2.93 2.22
CA ASP A 41 2.18 1.72 2.77
C ASP A 41 1.03 1.23 1.87
N LEU A 42 0.19 2.14 1.35
CA LEU A 42 -0.85 1.78 0.38
C LEU A 42 -0.26 1.14 -0.89
N GLN A 43 0.86 1.66 -1.39
CA GLN A 43 1.54 1.12 -2.57
C GLN A 43 2.19 -0.23 -2.28
N ALA A 44 2.65 -0.45 -1.05
CA ALA A 44 3.28 -1.68 -0.60
C ALA A 44 2.32 -2.89 -0.51
N MET A 45 1.00 -2.66 -0.49
CA MET A 45 -0.01 -3.72 -0.55
C MET A 45 0.14 -4.66 -1.77
N GLU A 46 0.82 -4.22 -2.82
CA GLU A 46 1.16 -5.06 -3.99
C GLU A 46 1.96 -6.31 -3.60
N GLY A 47 2.73 -6.25 -2.50
CA GLY A 47 3.54 -7.36 -2.01
C GLY A 47 2.71 -8.52 -1.44
N HIS A 48 1.53 -8.25 -0.90
CA HIS A 48 0.74 -9.22 -0.12
C HIS A 48 -0.77 -9.14 -0.48
N LEU A 49 -1.11 -9.53 -1.70
CA LEU A 49 -2.45 -9.32 -2.29
C LEU A 49 -3.61 -10.06 -1.61
N ASP A 50 -3.33 -11.00 -0.70
CA ASP A 50 -4.29 -11.81 0.06
C ASP A 50 -4.33 -11.48 1.57
N ALA A 51 -3.59 -10.47 2.01
CA ALA A 51 -3.49 -10.08 3.41
C ALA A 51 -4.65 -9.19 3.91
N TYR A 52 -4.68 -8.97 5.23
CA TYR A 52 -5.58 -8.05 5.91
C TYR A 52 -4.87 -6.73 6.20
N TYR A 53 -5.60 -5.63 5.99
CA TYR A 53 -5.09 -4.27 6.10
C TYR A 53 -6.06 -3.38 6.87
N GLU A 54 -5.53 -2.46 7.66
CA GLU A 54 -6.30 -1.44 8.38
C GLU A 54 -5.69 -0.05 8.18
N LEU A 55 -6.52 0.95 7.88
CA LEU A 55 -6.06 2.34 7.93
C LEU A 55 -5.88 2.81 9.38
N ALA A 56 -4.76 3.46 9.65
CA ALA A 56 -4.47 4.07 10.95
C ALA A 56 -4.96 5.53 11.08
N ASN A 57 -5.06 6.23 9.96
CA ASN A 57 -5.41 7.66 9.87
C ASN A 57 -5.92 8.01 8.47
N ASP A 58 -6.42 9.23 8.30
CA ASP A 58 -6.67 9.80 6.98
C ASP A 58 -5.35 9.91 6.20
N ILE A 59 -5.37 9.57 4.92
CA ILE A 59 -4.20 9.57 4.04
C ILE A 59 -4.41 10.61 2.95
N ASP A 60 -3.57 11.65 2.97
CA ASP A 60 -3.42 12.59 1.85
C ASP A 60 -2.47 11.98 0.81
N ALA A 61 -3.03 11.53 -0.31
CA ALA A 61 -2.27 10.90 -1.39
C ALA A 61 -1.88 11.90 -2.50
N SER A 62 -1.93 13.22 -2.24
CA SER A 62 -1.64 14.25 -3.26
C SER A 62 -0.24 14.16 -3.86
N GLU A 63 0.74 13.60 -3.12
CA GLU A 63 2.10 13.38 -3.63
C GLU A 63 2.16 12.38 -4.79
N THR A 64 1.18 11.49 -4.91
CA THR A 64 1.11 10.51 -6.01
C THR A 64 1.03 11.20 -7.36
N SER A 65 0.56 12.45 -7.43
CA SER A 65 0.55 13.24 -8.67
C SER A 65 1.93 13.38 -9.32
N GLY A 66 3.02 13.32 -8.54
CA GLY A 66 4.40 13.34 -9.05
C GLY A 66 4.99 11.96 -9.34
N TRP A 67 4.32 10.87 -8.95
CA TRP A 67 4.85 9.51 -9.08
C TRP A 67 4.79 9.01 -10.53
N ASN A 68 5.68 8.05 -10.85
CA ASN A 68 5.70 7.37 -12.14
C ASN A 68 5.67 8.33 -13.34
N GLU A 69 6.55 9.34 -13.31
CA GLU A 69 6.63 10.38 -14.36
C GLU A 69 5.31 11.17 -14.55
N GLY A 70 4.53 11.33 -13.47
CA GLY A 70 3.22 11.99 -13.49
C GLY A 70 2.04 11.07 -13.84
N ALA A 71 2.30 9.77 -14.01
CA ALA A 71 1.23 8.78 -14.22
C ALA A 71 0.46 8.44 -12.94
N GLY A 72 0.93 8.85 -11.77
CA GLY A 72 0.22 8.59 -10.53
C GLY A 72 0.57 7.26 -9.87
N PHE A 73 -0.26 6.88 -8.89
CA PHE A 73 -0.21 5.61 -8.19
C PHE A 73 -0.26 4.40 -9.14
N LEU A 74 0.41 3.30 -8.82
CA LEU A 74 0.30 2.02 -9.53
C LEU A 74 -0.86 1.22 -8.93
N PRO A 75 -1.93 0.91 -9.69
CA PRO A 75 -3.05 0.11 -9.18
C PRO A 75 -2.58 -1.20 -8.54
N ILE A 76 -3.13 -1.56 -7.37
CA ILE A 76 -2.80 -2.80 -6.66
C ILE A 76 -3.42 -4.01 -7.38
N GLY A 77 -2.68 -5.10 -7.49
CA GLY A 77 -3.08 -6.32 -8.18
C GLY A 77 -2.78 -6.28 -9.68
N GLN A 78 -1.59 -5.83 -10.08
CA GLN A 78 -1.23 -5.74 -11.51
C GLN A 78 -1.03 -7.11 -12.16
N ALA A 79 -0.45 -8.05 -11.41
CA ALA A 79 -0.17 -9.40 -11.89
C ALA A 79 -1.22 -10.44 -11.46
N ALA A 80 -1.95 -10.17 -10.37
CA ALA A 80 -2.98 -11.04 -9.81
C ALA A 80 -4.07 -10.20 -9.13
N ALA A 81 -5.28 -10.76 -8.99
CA ALA A 81 -6.36 -10.05 -8.34
C ALA A 81 -6.07 -9.84 -6.84
N PHE A 82 -6.41 -8.67 -6.31
CA PHE A 82 -6.45 -8.44 -4.87
C PHE A 82 -7.58 -9.28 -4.27
N THR A 83 -7.21 -10.21 -3.39
CA THR A 83 -8.13 -11.08 -2.67
C THR A 83 -8.09 -10.86 -1.17
N GLY A 84 -7.37 -9.84 -0.69
CA GLY A 84 -7.28 -9.46 0.72
C GLY A 84 -8.47 -8.64 1.21
N GLN A 85 -8.32 -8.07 2.41
CA GLN A 85 -9.29 -7.15 3.01
C GLN A 85 -8.61 -5.83 3.39
N LEU A 86 -9.18 -4.72 2.97
CA LEU A 86 -8.79 -3.38 3.44
C LEU A 86 -9.94 -2.79 4.26
N ASP A 87 -9.73 -2.60 5.56
CA ASP A 87 -10.65 -1.90 6.45
C ASP A 87 -10.23 -0.43 6.60
N GLY A 88 -11.10 0.48 6.14
CA GLY A 88 -10.87 1.92 6.25
C GLY A 88 -10.94 2.47 7.67
N LYS A 89 -11.56 1.76 8.62
CA LYS A 89 -11.78 2.20 10.02
C LYS A 89 -12.36 3.62 10.16
N SER A 90 -13.18 4.03 9.20
CA SER A 90 -13.76 5.38 9.06
C SER A 90 -12.78 6.49 8.64
N TYR A 91 -11.53 6.16 8.33
CA TYR A 91 -10.58 7.06 7.71
C TYR A 91 -10.74 7.08 6.19
N VAL A 92 -10.22 8.13 5.56
CA VAL A 92 -10.31 8.36 4.11
C VAL A 92 -8.94 8.41 3.46
N VAL A 93 -8.89 8.03 2.18
CA VAL A 93 -7.78 8.34 1.28
C VAL A 93 -8.25 9.45 0.36
N THR A 94 -7.60 10.60 0.38
CA THR A 94 -7.93 11.78 -0.44
C THR A 94 -6.85 12.07 -1.47
N ASP A 95 -7.22 12.80 -2.52
CA ASP A 95 -6.29 13.33 -3.54
C ASP A 95 -5.38 12.28 -4.23
N LEU A 96 -5.84 11.03 -4.29
CA LEU A 96 -5.17 9.95 -5.02
C LEU A 96 -5.18 10.24 -6.53
N SER A 97 -3.99 10.41 -7.10
CA SER A 97 -3.81 10.62 -8.53
C SER A 97 -3.51 9.31 -9.25
N ILE A 98 -4.33 8.97 -10.26
CA ILE A 98 -4.11 7.84 -11.16
C ILE A 98 -4.38 8.31 -12.59
N ASN A 99 -3.32 8.59 -13.34
CA ASN A 99 -3.39 9.12 -14.70
C ASN A 99 -2.79 8.10 -15.68
N ARG A 100 -3.52 7.00 -15.89
CA ARG A 100 -3.09 5.87 -16.71
C ARG A 100 -4.12 5.58 -17.79
N SER A 101 -3.66 5.24 -18.98
CA SER A 101 -4.52 4.82 -20.08
C SER A 101 -4.82 3.32 -20.00
N GLY A 102 -6.09 2.93 -20.10
CA GLY A 102 -6.51 1.53 -20.16
C GLY A 102 -7.82 1.27 -19.42
N GLU A 103 -8.26 0.02 -19.46
CA GLU A 103 -9.28 -0.50 -18.54
C GLU A 103 -8.61 -0.80 -17.18
N GLN A 104 -9.39 -0.96 -16.11
CA GLN A 104 -8.90 -1.39 -14.78
C GLN A 104 -7.98 -0.37 -14.07
N VAL A 105 -8.36 0.91 -14.15
CA VAL A 105 -7.67 2.00 -13.48
C VAL A 105 -8.44 2.38 -12.21
N GLY A 106 -7.82 2.16 -11.07
CA GLY A 106 -8.35 2.44 -9.74
C GLY A 106 -7.31 2.14 -8.67
N LEU A 107 -7.67 2.27 -7.39
CA LEU A 107 -6.79 1.84 -6.29
C LEU A 107 -6.41 0.36 -6.43
N PHE A 108 -7.39 -0.46 -6.81
CA PHE A 108 -7.19 -1.86 -7.20
C PHE A 108 -7.41 -1.99 -8.71
N ASN A 109 -6.55 -2.77 -9.36
CA ASN A 109 -6.68 -3.17 -10.76
C ASN A 109 -7.85 -4.16 -10.91
N VAL A 110 -7.81 -5.26 -10.16
CA VAL A 110 -8.86 -6.27 -10.10
C VAL A 110 -9.07 -6.72 -8.66
N ILE A 111 -10.33 -6.78 -8.23
CA ILE A 111 -10.73 -7.40 -6.96
C ILE A 111 -11.25 -8.80 -7.25
N GLY A 112 -10.66 -9.79 -6.58
CA GLY A 112 -11.02 -11.19 -6.69
C GLY A 112 -12.02 -11.63 -5.62
N THR A 113 -12.45 -12.88 -5.68
CA THR A 113 -13.26 -13.49 -4.63
C THR A 113 -12.38 -13.86 -3.44
N TRP A 114 -12.74 -13.38 -2.24
CA TRP A 114 -12.16 -13.82 -0.97
C TRP A 114 -12.27 -15.35 -0.83
N ARG A 115 -11.15 -16.02 -0.54
CA ARG A 115 -11.06 -17.48 -0.36
C ARG A 115 -10.65 -17.80 1.08
N GLY A 116 -11.58 -17.56 2.01
CA GLY A 116 -11.43 -17.98 3.41
C GLY A 116 -11.35 -19.48 3.59
#